data_AF-A0A2N2SMH2-F1
#
_entry.id   AF-A0A2N2SMH2-F1
#
_cell.length_a   1.000
_cell.length_b   1.000
_cell.length_c   1.000
_cell.angle_alpha   90.00
_cell.angle_beta   90.00
_cell.angle_gamma   90.00
#
_symmetry.space_group_name_H-M   'P 1'
#
loop_
_entity.id
_entity.type
_entity.pdbx_description
1 polymer ?
#
loop_
_entity_poly.entity_id
_entity_poly.type
_entity_poly.pdbx_seq_one_letter_code
_entity_poly.pdbx_strand_id
1 'polypeptide(L)' 'RCVGYRQAWEYLDGAGDLEQLRFKGIAATRQLAKRQLTWQRQFRETWPALVELDCLRTDLATAVRDTVLGRLDT' A
#
# COMPACT_ATOMS: atom_id res chain seq x y z
N ARG A 1 -1.40 -8.55 -13.12
CA ARG A 1 0.07 -8.73 -13.15
C ARG A 1 0.67 -8.08 -11.91
N CYS A 2 1.54 -8.78 -11.18
CA CYS A 2 2.19 -8.25 -9.99
C CYS A 2 3.25 -7.19 -10.35
N VAL A 3 3.50 -6.25 -9.43
CA VAL A 3 4.54 -5.22 -9.58
C VAL A 3 5.92 -5.87 -9.52
N GLY A 4 6.88 -5.38 -10.33
CA GLY A 4 8.27 -5.84 -10.33
C GLY A 4 8.57 -7.05 -11.23
N TYR A 5 7.59 -7.90 -11.52
CA TYR A 5 7.83 -9.13 -12.29
C TYR A 5 8.28 -8.89 -13.73
N ARG A 6 7.73 -7.87 -14.41
CA ARG A 6 8.16 -7.53 -15.77
C ARG A 6 9.60 -7.04 -15.79
N GLN A 7 9.96 -6.20 -14.82
CA GLN A 7 11.32 -5.69 -14.69
C GLN A 7 12.31 -6.83 -14.41
N ALA A 8 11.94 -7.76 -13.53
CA ALA A 8 12.75 -8.94 -13.24
C ALA A 8 12.91 -9.83 -14.48
N TRP A 9 11.84 -10.02 -15.25
CA TRP A 9 11.90 -10.75 -16.52
C TRP A 9 12.83 -10.08 -17.54
N GLU A 10 12.73 -8.77 -17.74
CA GLU A 10 13.62 -7.99 -18.62
C GLU A 10 15.11 -8.21 -18.24
N TYR A 11 15.43 -8.16 -16.95
CA TYR A 11 16.80 -8.41 -16.47
C TYR A 11 17.26 -9.85 -16.76
N LEU A 12 16.40 -10.85 -16.52
CA LEU A 12 16.72 -12.26 -16.78
C LEU A 12 16.89 -12.56 -18.28
N ASP A 13 16.23 -11.78 -19.14
CA ASP A 13 16.35 -11.84 -20.60
C ASP A 13 17.60 -11.09 -21.13
N GLY A 14 18.45 -10.58 -20.23
CA GLY A 14 19.65 -9.80 -20.56
C GLY A 14 19.36 -8.35 -20.98
N ALA A 15 18.11 -7.90 -20.89
CA ALA A 15 17.69 -6.55 -21.20
C ALA A 15 17.83 -5.62 -19.97
N GLY A 16 19.06 -5.18 -19.72
CA GLY A 16 19.41 -4.25 -18.65
C GLY A 16 20.27 -4.88 -17.54
N ASP A 17 20.60 -4.08 -16.53
CA ASP A 17 21.43 -4.49 -15.41
C ASP A 17 20.64 -4.53 -14.08
N LEU A 18 21.31 -4.97 -13.02
CA LEU A 18 20.72 -5.08 -11.68
C LEU A 18 20.33 -3.71 -11.11
N GLU A 19 21.06 -2.64 -11.44
CA GLU A 19 20.77 -1.28 -10.98
C GLU A 19 19.47 -0.76 -11.59
N GLN A 20 19.30 -0.95 -12.90
CA GLN A 20 18.09 -0.62 -13.65
C GLN A 20 16.88 -1.42 -13.15
N LEU A 21 17.06 -2.72 -12.90
CA LEU A 21 16.03 -3.56 -12.28
C LEU A 21 15.58 -2.96 -10.94
N ARG A 22 16.54 -2.67 -10.05
CA ARG A 22 16.26 -2.09 -8.72
C ARG A 22 15.55 -0.74 -8.85
N PHE A 23 16.04 0.14 -9.70
CA PHE A 23 15.46 1.47 -9.92
C PHE A 23 14.01 1.37 -10.41
N LYS A 24 13.77 0.60 -11.48
CA LYS A 24 12.42 0.40 -12.04
C LYS A 24 11.49 -0.26 -11.02
N GLY A 25 11.99 -1.22 -10.23
CA GLY A 25 11.26 -1.87 -9.15
C GLY A 25 10.78 -0.88 -8.08
N ILE A 26 11.70 -0.04 -7.57
CA ILE A 26 11.37 1.02 -6.60
C ILE A 26 10.32 1.97 -7.17
N ALA A 27 10.51 2.43 -8.42
CA ALA A 27 9.57 3.35 -9.07
C ALA A 27 8.17 2.72 -9.21
N ALA A 28 8.08 1.47 -9.65
CA ALA A 28 6.81 0.77 -9.81
C ALA A 28 6.08 0.55 -8.47
N THR A 29 6.81 0.21 -7.41
CA THR A 29 6.25 0.06 -6.06
C THR A 29 5.74 1.40 -5.51
N ARG A 30 6.49 2.49 -5.69
CA ARG A 30 6.03 3.85 -5.31
C ARG A 30 4.76 4.25 -6.06
N GLN A 31 4.67 3.95 -7.35
CA GLN A 31 3.46 4.22 -8.13
C GLN A 31 2.27 3.38 -7.68
N LEU A 32 2.48 2.11 -7.31
CA LEU A 32 1.42 1.29 -6.70
C LEU A 32 0.93 1.90 -5.39
N ALA A 33 1.85 2.23 -4.47
CA ALA A 33 1.50 2.86 -3.20
C ALA A 33 0.75 4.19 -3.39
N LYS A 34 1.21 5.05 -4.30
CA LYS A 34 0.51 6.30 -4.64
C LYS A 34 -0.93 6.04 -5.12
N ARG A 35 -1.14 5.05 -5.99
CA ARG A 35 -2.48 4.68 -6.48
C ARG A 35 -3.39 4.18 -5.36
N GLN A 36 -2.87 3.34 -4.47
CA GLN A 36 -3.61 2.87 -3.28
C GLN A 36 -4.06 4.05 -2.40
N LEU A 37 -3.15 5.00 -2.13
CA LEU A 37 -3.48 6.20 -1.36
C LEU A 37 -4.49 7.09 -2.08
N THR A 38 -4.42 7.22 -3.41
CA THR A 38 -5.41 7.96 -4.20
C THR A 38 -6.81 7.33 -4.07
N TRP A 39 -6.92 6.00 -4.14
CA TRP A 39 -8.20 5.32 -3.94
C TRP A 39 -8.73 5.47 -2.52
N GLN A 40 -7.87 5.40 -1.51
CA GLN A 40 -8.28 5.62 -0.12
C GLN A 40 -8.87 7.01 0.12
N ARG A 41 -8.38 8.06 -0.58
CA ARG A 41 -9.00 9.40 -0.50
C ARG A 41 -10.47 9.37 -0.91
N GLN A 42 -10.80 8.64 -1.97
CA GLN A 42 -12.20 8.47 -2.38
C GLN A 42 -13.02 7.76 -1.31
N PHE A 43 -12.46 6.76 -0.62
CA PHE A 43 -13.17 6.03 0.45
C PHE A 43 -13.57 6.94 1.61
N ARG A 44 -12.76 7.94 1.96
CA ARG A 44 -13.11 8.95 2.99
C ARG A 44 -14.36 9.74 2.64
N GLU A 45 -14.55 10.01 1.35
CA GLU A 45 -15.68 10.78 0.85
C GLU A 45 -16.92 9.90 0.70
N THR A 46 -16.76 8.65 0.26
CA THR A 46 -17.89 7.78 -0.09
C THR A 46 -18.33 6.84 1.01
N TRP A 47 -17.53 6.63 2.05
CA TRP A 47 -17.84 5.71 3.15
C TRP A 47 -17.86 6.43 4.50
N PRO A 48 -19.03 6.95 4.94
CA PRO A 48 -19.16 7.74 6.16
C PRO A 48 -18.75 7.00 7.44
N ALA A 49 -18.86 5.67 7.45
CA ALA A 49 -18.47 4.83 8.58
C ALA A 49 -16.99 4.41 8.55
N LEU A 50 -16.17 4.87 7.61
CA LEU A 50 -14.74 4.55 7.60
C LEU A 50 -14.04 5.13 8.84
N VAL A 51 -13.19 4.34 9.50
CA VAL A 51 -12.25 4.84 10.52
C VAL A 51 -10.85 4.66 10.00
N GLU A 52 -10.09 5.74 10.00
CA GLU A 52 -8.68 5.69 9.65
C GLU A 52 -7.82 5.60 10.90
N LEU A 53 -6.83 4.71 10.85
CA LEU A 53 -5.84 4.53 11.90
C LEU A 53 -4.46 4.71 11.29
N ASP A 54 -3.66 5.60 11.90
CA ASP A 54 -2.28 5.82 11.48
C ASP A 54 -1.42 4.60 11.80
N CYS A 55 -0.82 4.00 10.77
CA CYS A 55 -0.02 2.79 10.88
C CYS A 55 1.34 3.00 11.56
N LEU A 56 1.75 4.26 11.79
CA LEU A 56 2.98 4.59 12.51
C LEU A 56 2.78 4.81 14.01
N ARG A 57 1.54 4.68 14.49
CA ARG A 57 1.23 4.76 15.92
C ARG A 57 1.92 3.65 16.70
N THR A 58 2.51 4.00 17.83
CA THR A 58 3.15 3.03 18.74
C THR A 58 2.14 2.14 19.46
N ASP A 59 0.89 2.61 19.61
CA ASP A 59 -0.23 1.92 20.25
C ASP A 59 -1.23 1.30 19.25
N LEU A 60 -0.83 1.15 17.97
CA LEU A 60 -1.74 0.77 16.88
C LEU A 60 -2.59 -0.47 17.19
N ALA A 61 -2.00 -1.53 17.74
CA ALA A 61 -2.72 -2.76 18.05
C ALA A 61 -3.86 -2.53 19.06
N THR A 62 -3.60 -1.73 20.10
CA THR A 62 -4.60 -1.34 21.09
C THR A 62 -5.67 -0.46 20.46
N ALA A 63 -5.27 0.55 19.69
CA ALA A 63 -6.19 1.46 19.01
C ALA A 63 -7.14 0.74 18.04
N VAL A 64 -6.63 -0.24 17.27
CA VAL A 64 -7.45 -1.08 16.38
C VAL A 64 -8.48 -1.86 17.19
N ARG A 65 -8.04 -2.56 18.25
CA ARG A 65 -8.92 -3.38 19.09
C ARG A 65 -10.04 -2.53 19.70
N ASP A 66 -9.69 -1.41 20.31
CA ASP A 66 -10.65 -0.57 21.03
C ASP A 66 -11.66 0.07 20.05
N THR A 67 -11.21 0.44 18.85
CA THR A 67 -12.09 0.90 17.76
C THR A 67 -13.07 -0.17 17.30
N VAL A 68 -12.61 -1.43 17.19
CA VAL A 68 -13.46 -2.55 16.76
C VAL A 68 -14.48 -2.89 17.83
N LEU A 69 -14.06 -3.02 19.10
CA LEU A 69 -14.96 -3.32 20.22
C LEU A 69 -16.04 -2.26 20.38
N GLY A 70 -15.66 -0.97 20.37
CA GLY A 70 -16.62 0.13 20.48
C GLY A 70 -17.67 0.20 19.37
N ARG A 71 -17.47 -0.54 18.26
CA ARG A 71 -18.43 -0.65 17.15
C ARG A 71 -19.24 -1.93 17.13
N LEU A 72 -18.78 -2.96 17.83
CA LEU A 72 -19.53 -4.21 17.99
C LEU A 72 -20.53 -4.12 19.17
N ASP A 73 -20.25 -3.25 20.13
CA ASP A 73 -21.10 -3.01 21.31
C ASP A 73 -22.25 -2.00 21.05
N THR A 74 -22.42 -1.55 19.80
CA THR A 74 -23.53 -0.66 19.34
C THR A 74 -24.47 -1.43 18.42
#